data_AF-A0AAU4YXX7-F1
#
_entry.id   AF-A0AAU4YXX7-F1
#
_cell.length_a   1.000
_cell.length_b   1.000
_cell.length_c   1.000
_cell.angle_alpha   90.00
_cell.angle_beta   90.00
_cell.angle_gamma   90.00
#
_symmetry.space_group_name_H-M   'P 1'
#
loop_
_entity.id
_entity.type
_entity.pdbx_description
1 polymer ?
#
loop_
_entity_poly.entity_id
_entity_poly.type
_entity_poly.pdbx_seq_one_letter_code
_entity_poly.pdbx_strand_id
1 'polypeptide(L)'
;MSEAVGIAVAASDRLLKPGACQALADAGCGALQLGLVSLAPDTLRQEAKPWNHPRNYGRIPENLSNAGVQVHVFIIVGVPEEPINQSLRRLSFLQG
;
A
#
# COMPACT_ATOMS: atom_id res chain seq x y z
N MET A 1 2.58 -21.90 -16.24
CA MET A 1 2.83 -20.76 -15.32
C MET A 1 1.89 -19.66 -15.77
N SER A 2 0.90 -19.29 -14.95
CA SER A 2 0.00 -18.18 -15.27
C SER A 2 0.75 -16.88 -15.10
N GLU A 3 0.76 -16.00 -16.10
CA GLU A 3 1.21 -14.62 -15.95
C GLU A 3 0.29 -13.94 -14.93
N ALA A 4 0.83 -13.52 -13.79
CA ALA A 4 0.07 -12.73 -12.83
C ALA A 4 -0.10 -11.31 -13.39
N VAL A 5 -1.29 -10.97 -13.87
CA VAL A 5 -1.65 -9.59 -14.17
C VAL A 5 -1.77 -8.85 -12.84
N GLY A 6 -0.69 -8.20 -12.40
CA GLY A 6 -0.68 -7.38 -11.21
C GLY A 6 -1.39 -6.06 -11.44
N ILE A 7 -2.43 -5.77 -10.66
CA ILE A 7 -3.09 -4.46 -10.69
C ILE A 7 -2.30 -3.52 -9.79
N ALA A 8 -1.88 -2.36 -10.31
CA ALA A 8 -1.29 -1.30 -9.50
C ALA A 8 -2.38 -0.38 -8.96
N VAL A 9 -2.48 -0.25 -7.63
CA VAL A 9 -3.41 0.68 -6.99
C VAL A 9 -2.72 1.51 -5.91
N ALA A 10 -3.20 2.73 -5.72
CA ALA A 10 -2.81 3.54 -4.57
C ALA A 10 -3.48 2.99 -3.30
N ALA A 11 -2.75 3.01 -2.18
CA ALA A 11 -3.37 2.79 -0.89
C ALA A 11 -4.42 3.88 -0.63
N SER A 12 -5.60 3.43 -0.20
CA SER A 12 -6.73 4.29 0.09
C SER A 12 -7.69 3.62 1.06
N ASP A 13 -8.51 4.43 1.72
CA ASP A 13 -9.49 3.97 2.70
C ASP A 13 -10.58 3.05 2.11
N ARG A 14 -10.69 2.97 0.77
CA ARG A 14 -11.59 2.00 0.11
C ARG A 14 -11.21 0.56 0.43
N LEU A 15 -9.90 0.29 0.56
CA LEU A 15 -9.37 -1.04 0.89
C LEU A 15 -9.48 -1.39 2.38
N LEU A 16 -10.00 -0.49 3.21
CA LEU A 16 -10.39 -0.82 4.59
C LEU A 16 -11.69 -1.63 4.66
N LYS A 17 -12.49 -1.62 3.59
CA LYS A 17 -13.75 -2.34 3.51
C LYS A 17 -13.47 -3.78 3.04
N PRO A 18 -13.71 -4.81 3.87
CA PRO A 18 -13.44 -6.20 3.46
C PRO A 18 -14.15 -6.60 2.16
N GLY A 19 -15.39 -6.12 1.95
CA GLY A 19 -16.13 -6.37 0.71
C GLY A 19 -15.49 -5.79 -0.55
N ALA A 20 -14.70 -4.71 -0.45
CA ALA A 20 -13.95 -4.18 -1.58
C ALA A 20 -12.74 -5.07 -1.92
N CYS A 21 -12.07 -5.63 -0.91
CA CYS A 21 -11.00 -6.59 -1.10
C CYS A 21 -11.53 -7.91 -1.67
N GLN A 22 -12.68 -8.39 -1.18
CA GLN A 22 -13.33 -9.58 -1.73
C GLN A 22 -13.73 -9.39 -3.20
N ALA A 23 -14.29 -8.23 -3.55
CA ALA A 23 -14.64 -7.94 -4.94
C ALA A 23 -13.41 -7.97 -5.89
N LEU A 24 -12.22 -7.61 -5.41
CA LEU A 24 -10.98 -7.75 -6.20
C LEU A 24 -10.63 -9.22 -6.42
N ALA A 25 -10.71 -10.04 -5.37
CA ALA A 25 -10.46 -11.48 -5.46
C ALA A 25 -11.46 -12.17 -6.39
N ASP A 26 -12.75 -11.86 -6.26
CA ASP A 26 -13.84 -12.40 -7.09
C ASP A 26 -13.68 -12.00 -8.57
N ALA A 27 -13.05 -10.85 -8.84
CA ALA A 27 -12.69 -10.41 -10.19
C ALA A 27 -11.44 -11.11 -10.76
N GLY A 28 -10.84 -12.07 -10.03
CA GLY A 28 -9.66 -12.82 -10.45
C GLY A 28 -8.32 -12.14 -10.11
N CYS A 29 -8.31 -11.10 -9.26
CA CYS A 29 -7.06 -10.46 -8.83
C CYS A 29 -6.30 -11.37 -7.86
N GLY A 30 -5.28 -12.07 -8.35
CA GLY A 30 -4.40 -12.91 -7.51
C GLY A 30 -3.28 -12.14 -6.81
N ALA A 31 -2.86 -11.00 -7.37
CA ALA A 31 -1.80 -10.16 -6.82
C ALA A 31 -1.99 -8.68 -7.15
N LEU A 32 -1.54 -7.80 -6.26
CA LEU A 32 -1.70 -6.36 -6.34
C LEU A 32 -0.42 -5.64 -5.92
N GLN A 33 -0.02 -4.64 -6.70
CA GLN A 33 1.00 -3.67 -6.30
C GLN A 33 0.35 -2.50 -5.57
N LEU A 34 0.68 -2.35 -4.29
CA LEU A 34 0.10 -1.35 -3.40
C LEU A 34 1.05 -0.18 -3.20
N GLY A 35 0.61 1.00 -3.64
CA GLY A 35 1.37 2.23 -3.46
C GLY A 35 1.17 2.92 -2.14
N LEU A 36 2.18 2.82 -1.27
CA LEU A 36 2.25 3.60 -0.04
C LEU A 36 2.94 4.94 -0.25
N VAL A 37 3.86 5.04 -1.21
CA VAL A 37 4.64 6.25 -1.55
C VAL A 37 5.60 6.67 -0.43
N SER A 38 5.09 7.07 0.73
CA SER A 38 5.87 7.42 1.93
C SER A 38 5.15 6.92 3.18
N LEU A 39 5.92 6.70 4.24
CA LEU A 39 5.41 6.38 5.57
C LEU A 39 5.20 7.65 6.41
N ALA A 40 5.59 8.82 5.90
CA ALA A 40 5.43 10.12 6.55
C ALA A 40 4.12 10.81 6.10
N PRO A 41 3.18 11.12 7.02
CA PRO A 41 1.96 11.84 6.67
C PRO A 41 2.21 13.22 6.05
N ASP A 42 3.24 13.93 6.49
CA ASP A 42 3.58 15.26 5.96
C ASP A 42 4.03 15.19 4.51
N THR A 43 4.91 14.24 4.18
CA THR A 43 5.33 13.97 2.80
C THR A 43 4.13 13.64 1.91
N LEU A 44 3.19 12.82 2.38
CA LEU A 44 2.00 12.48 1.60
C LEU A 44 1.10 13.69 1.35
N ARG A 45 1.02 14.64 2.29
CA ARG A 45 0.30 15.90 2.09
C ARG A 45 1.00 16.80 1.07
N GLN A 46 2.32 16.94 1.17
CA GLN A 46 3.15 17.70 0.23
C GLN A 46 3.00 17.16 -1.21
N GLU A 47 3.01 15.84 -1.38
CA GLU A 47 2.82 15.17 -2.67
C GLU A 47 1.37 15.14 -3.17
N ALA A 48 0.49 15.94 -2.54
CA ALA A 48 -0.94 16.04 -2.84
C ALA A 48 -1.67 14.69 -2.81
N LYS A 49 -1.33 13.81 -1.85
CA LYS A 49 -1.95 12.48 -1.63
C LYS A 49 -2.66 12.37 -0.27
N PRO A 50 -3.57 13.30 0.09
CA PRO A 50 -4.22 13.30 1.42
C PRO A 50 -5.12 12.08 1.67
N TRP A 51 -5.50 11.32 0.64
CA TRP A 51 -6.28 10.09 0.76
C TRP A 51 -5.44 8.87 1.21
N ASN A 52 -4.12 9.01 1.25
CA ASN A 52 -3.19 7.95 1.58
C ASN A 52 -2.76 8.09 3.06
N HIS A 53 -3.16 7.14 3.90
CA HIS A 53 -3.07 7.29 5.36
C HIS A 53 -2.18 6.22 5.98
N PRO A 54 -0.97 6.56 6.48
CA PRO A 54 -0.05 5.58 7.07
C PRO A 54 -0.62 4.77 8.24
N ARG A 55 -1.56 5.35 9.01
CA ARG A 55 -2.29 4.65 10.08
C ARG A 55 -3.06 3.40 9.60
N ASN A 56 -3.33 3.29 8.30
CA ASN A 56 -4.10 2.22 7.69
C ASN A 56 -3.21 1.13 7.05
N TYR A 57 -1.88 1.31 7.02
CA TYR A 57 -0.97 0.44 6.27
C TYR A 57 -0.80 -0.96 6.86
N GLY A 58 -1.21 -1.21 8.11
CA GLY A 58 -1.32 -2.57 8.64
C GLY A 58 -2.60 -3.27 8.17
N ARG A 59 -3.73 -2.56 8.24
CA ARG A 59 -5.07 -3.13 7.98
C ARG A 59 -5.35 -3.38 6.50
N ILE A 60 -4.84 -2.53 5.61
CA ILE A 60 -5.08 -2.66 4.17
C ILE A 60 -4.45 -3.95 3.61
N PRO A 61 -3.16 -4.24 3.82
CA PRO A 61 -2.56 -5.50 3.41
C PRO A 61 -3.18 -6.72 4.09
N GLU A 62 -3.54 -6.61 5.37
CA GLU A 62 -4.24 -7.67 6.10
C GLU A 62 -5.58 -8.03 5.43
N ASN A 63 -6.41 -7.03 5.11
CA ASN A 63 -7.68 -7.26 4.42
C ASN A 63 -7.50 -7.90 3.04
N LEU A 64 -6.50 -7.46 2.27
CA LEU A 64 -6.19 -8.03 0.95
C LEU A 64 -5.71 -9.48 1.08
N SER A 65 -4.81 -9.76 2.02
CA SER A 65 -4.32 -11.12 2.28
C SER A 65 -5.45 -12.04 2.74
N ASN A 66 -6.35 -11.56 3.61
CA ASN A 66 -7.50 -12.33 4.06
C ASN A 66 -8.49 -12.65 2.92
N ALA A 67 -8.54 -11.82 1.89
CA ALA A 67 -9.31 -12.07 0.67
C ALA A 67 -8.58 -12.99 -0.35
N GLY A 68 -7.35 -13.42 -0.06
CA GLY A 68 -6.54 -14.26 -0.96
C GLY A 68 -5.76 -13.48 -2.03
N VAL A 69 -5.61 -12.16 -1.88
CA VAL A 69 -4.85 -11.30 -2.80
C VAL A 69 -3.43 -11.10 -2.27
N GLN A 70 -2.42 -11.51 -3.03
CA GLN A 70 -1.02 -11.24 -2.68
C GLN A 70 -0.69 -9.75 -2.80
N VAL A 71 -0.01 -9.18 -1.81
CA VAL A 71 0.30 -7.75 -1.77
C VAL A 71 1.79 -7.50 -1.94
N HIS A 72 2.14 -6.71 -2.95
CA HIS A 72 3.48 -6.18 -3.14
C HIS A 72 3.47 -4.68 -2.83
N VAL A 73 4.10 -4.28 -1.74
CA VAL A 73 4.16 -2.87 -1.33
C VAL A 73 5.27 -2.13 -2.08
N PHE A 74 4.97 -0.93 -2.58
CA PHE A 74 6.00 0.01 -3.04
C PHE A 74 6.07 1.25 -2.13
N ILE A 75 7.31 1.65 -1.82
CA ILE A 75 7.68 2.88 -1.11
C ILE A 75 8.73 3.59 -1.95
N ILE A 76 8.70 4.92 -1.97
CA ILE A 76 9.70 5.77 -2.59
C ILE A 76 10.59 6.31 -1.48
N VAL A 77 11.90 6.11 -1.61
CA VAL A 77 12.90 6.69 -0.70
C VAL A 77 13.50 7.92 -1.35
N GLY A 78 13.63 9.01 -0.59
CA GLY A 78 14.16 10.27 -1.11
C GLY A 78 13.12 11.10 -1.87
N VAL A 79 11.85 11.05 -1.44
CA VAL A 79 10.86 12.06 -1.85
C VAL A 79 11.45 13.45 -1.53
N PRO A 80 11.29 14.47 -2.40
CA PRO A 80 11.81 15.81 -2.13
C PRO A 80 11.44 16.26 -0.71
N GLU A 81 12.41 16.83 0.00
CA GLU A 81 12.28 17.30 1.39
C GLU A 81 12.03 16.22 2.46
N GLU A 82 11.95 14.93 2.10
CA GLU A 82 11.97 13.83 3.06
C GLU A 82 13.41 13.39 3.36
N PRO A 83 13.92 13.57 4.60
CA PRO A 83 15.28 13.15 4.93
C PRO A 83 15.42 11.63 4.84
N ILE A 84 16.40 11.16 4.06
CA ILE A 84 16.60 9.72 3.78
C ILE A 84 16.73 8.87 5.06
N ASN A 85 17.36 9.41 6.10
CA ASN A 85 17.52 8.72 7.39
C ASN A 85 16.19 8.54 8.14
N GLN A 86 15.17 9.35 7.85
CA GLN A 86 13.82 9.15 8.36
C GLN A 86 13.10 8.07 7.56
N SER A 87 13.19 8.10 6.23
CA SER A 87 12.61 7.05 5.37
C SER A 87 13.14 5.67 5.75
N LEU A 88 14.47 5.53 5.87
CA LEU A 88 15.13 4.27 6.24
C LEU A 88 14.72 3.77 7.63
N ARG A 89 14.61 4.66 8.63
CA ARG A 89 14.15 4.29 9.98
C ARG A 89 12.74 3.70 9.98
N ARG A 90 11.88 4.16 9.07
CA ARG A 90 10.49 3.69 8.98
C ARG A 90 10.37 2.38 8.20
N LEU A 91 11.36 1.98 7.41
CA LEU A 91 11.34 0.70 6.67
C LEU A 91 11.37 -0.54 7.57
N SER A 92 11.76 -0.41 8.84
CA SER A 92 11.63 -1.50 9.83
C SER A 92 10.17 -1.97 9.98
N PHE A 93 9.19 -1.12 9.67
CA PHE A 93 7.77 -1.49 9.57
C PHE A 93 7.51 -2.63 8.57
N LEU A 94 8.32 -2.77 7.51
CA LEU A 94 8.14 -3.78 6.47
C LEU A 94 8.66 -5.17 6.86
N GLN A 95 9.32 -5.31 8.01
CA GLN A 95 9.88 -6.58 8.48
C GLN A 95 8.87 -7.45 9.24
N GLY A 96 7.59 -7.05 9.25
CA GLY A 96 6.49 -7.80 9.86
C GLY A 96 6.20 -9.12 9.16
#